data_AF-A0A1G3Z467-F1
#
_entry.id   AF-A0A1G3Z467-F1
#
_cell.length_a   1.000
_cell.length_b   1.000
_cell.length_c   1.000
_cell.angle_alpha   90.00
_cell.angle_beta   90.00
_cell.angle_gamma   90.00
#
_symmetry.space_group_name_H-M   'P 1'
#
loop_
_entity.id
_entity.type
_entity.pdbx_description
1 polymer ?
#
loop_
_entity_poly.entity_id
_entity_poly.type
_entity_poly.pdbx_seq_one_letter_code
_entity_poly.pdbx_strand_id
1 'polypeptide(L)'
;MDTYALKRKNSQPQEPSAGCTFKNPENAEKIPAGKLIDELGLKGYTIGDAMVSQKHANFIINRGNATSNDFLQLVEFIEKKALSLKGIALQPEILMLR
;
A
#
# COMPACT_ATOMS: atom_id res chain seq x y z
N MET A 1 -26.59 0.93 14.69
CA MET A 1 -26.17 1.93 13.71
C MET A 1 -24.66 1.78 13.57
N ASP A 2 -24.16 0.72 12.91
CA ASP A 2 -22.73 0.34 13.05
C ASP A 2 -22.14 -0.31 11.79
N THR A 3 -22.88 -0.33 10.68
CA THR A 3 -22.54 -1.13 9.50
C THR A 3 -21.27 -0.68 8.78
N TYR A 4 -20.95 0.62 8.78
CA TYR A 4 -19.77 1.16 8.11
C TYR A 4 -18.47 0.97 8.92
N ALA A 5 -18.52 1.10 10.24
CA ALA A 5 -17.37 0.90 11.12
C ALA A 5 -16.92 -0.57 11.13
N LEU A 6 -17.88 -1.50 11.20
CA LEU A 6 -17.64 -2.94 11.09
C LEU A 6 -17.02 -3.34 9.75
N LYS A 7 -17.54 -2.79 8.63
CA LYS A 7 -16.97 -3.04 7.30
C LYS A 7 -15.51 -2.62 7.19
N ARG A 8 -15.15 -1.43 7.68
CA ARG A 8 -13.76 -0.93 7.66
C ARG A 8 -12.83 -1.78 8.53
N LYS A 9 -13.28 -2.15 9.73
CA LYS A 9 -12.49 -2.98 10.66
C LYS A 9 -12.15 -4.35 10.06
N ASN A 10 -13.05 -4.91 9.26
CA ASN A 10 -12.84 -6.19 8.58
C ASN A 10 -11.99 -6.08 7.31
N SER A 11 -12.00 -4.96 6.60
CA SER A 11 -11.28 -4.81 5.32
C SER A 11 -9.90 -4.14 5.42
N GLN A 12 -9.60 -3.42 6.50
CA GLN A 12 -8.35 -2.64 6.67
C GLN A 12 -7.46 -3.23 7.78
N PRO A 13 -6.12 -3.16 7.65
CA PRO A 13 -5.21 -3.55 8.73
C PRO A 13 -5.48 -2.71 10.00
N GLN A 14 -5.20 -3.30 11.15
CA GLN A 14 -5.30 -2.62 12.45
C GLN A 14 -3.92 -2.25 12.99
N GLU A 15 -2.88 -2.78 12.37
CA GLU A 15 -1.48 -2.45 12.62
C GLU A 15 -1.18 -0.98 12.26
N PRO A 16 -0.18 -0.35 12.90
CA PRO A 16 0.21 1.02 12.60
C PRO A 16 0.50 1.21 11.11
N SER A 17 -0.24 2.10 10.47
CA SER A 17 -0.12 2.41 9.05
C SER A 17 -0.53 3.86 8.79
N ALA A 18 -0.08 4.41 7.65
CA ALA A 18 -0.44 5.75 7.21
C ALA A 18 -1.74 5.80 6.38
N GLY A 19 -2.54 4.73 6.39
CA GLY A 19 -3.70 4.59 5.52
C GLY A 19 -3.34 4.04 4.13
N CYS A 20 -4.18 4.37 3.14
CA CYS A 20 -3.89 4.04 1.75
C CYS A 20 -2.59 4.71 1.31
N THR A 21 -1.66 3.92 0.77
CA THR A 21 -0.34 4.41 0.37
C THR A 21 -0.38 5.09 -0.99
N PHE A 22 -1.16 4.54 -1.92
CA PHE A 22 -1.30 5.04 -3.29
C PHE A 22 -2.73 5.46 -3.61
N LYS A 23 -2.85 6.48 -4.46
CA LYS A 23 -4.10 6.83 -5.12
C LYS A 23 -4.50 5.74 -6.10
N ASN A 24 -5.79 5.63 -6.39
CA ASN A 24 -6.22 4.77 -7.48
C ASN A 24 -5.76 5.37 -8.83
N PRO A 25 -5.15 4.57 -9.72
CA PRO A 25 -4.69 5.05 -11.02
C PRO A 25 -5.89 5.48 -11.89
N GLU A 26 -5.83 6.69 -12.46
CA GLU A 26 -6.90 7.25 -13.30
C GLU A 26 -6.96 6.60 -14.70
N ASN A 27 -5.82 6.11 -15.17
CA ASN A 27 -5.56 5.62 -16.52
C ASN A 27 -5.58 4.08 -16.66
N ALA A 28 -5.75 3.34 -15.56
CA ALA A 28 -5.80 1.88 -15.57
C ALA A 28 -7.23 1.41 -15.34
N GLU A 29 -7.96 1.08 -16.42
CA GLU A 29 -9.26 0.37 -16.48
C GLU A 29 -9.95 0.09 -15.12
N LYS A 30 -10.32 1.12 -14.36
CA LYS A 30 -10.99 1.02 -13.04
C LYS A 30 -10.33 0.03 -12.03
N ILE A 31 -9.04 -0.32 -12.16
CA ILE A 31 -8.39 -1.26 -11.25
C ILE A 31 -7.94 -0.49 -9.99
N PRO A 32 -8.43 -0.84 -8.78
CA PRO A 32 -7.98 -0.18 -7.56
C PRO A 32 -6.49 -0.46 -7.30
N ALA A 33 -5.76 0.50 -6.75
CA ALA A 33 -4.33 0.36 -6.46
C ALA A 33 -4.03 -0.88 -5.59
N GLY A 34 -4.89 -1.16 -4.60
CA GLY A 34 -4.76 -2.37 -3.78
C GLY A 34 -4.87 -3.66 -4.58
N LYS A 35 -5.75 -3.74 -5.57
CA LYS A 35 -5.85 -4.93 -6.43
C LYS A 35 -4.63 -5.06 -7.33
N LEU A 36 -4.14 -3.94 -7.88
CA LEU A 36 -2.92 -3.94 -8.69
C LEU A 36 -1.72 -4.47 -7.89
N ILE A 37 -1.53 -3.98 -6.66
CA ILE A 37 -0.40 -4.39 -5.80
C ILE A 37 -0.53 -5.86 -5.37
N ASP A 38 -1.76 -6.33 -5.14
CA ASP A 38 -2.06 -7.74 -4.86
C ASP A 38 -1.66 -8.63 -6.05
N GLU A 39 -2.06 -8.26 -7.28
CA GLU A 39 -1.70 -8.96 -8.51
C GLU A 39 -0.19 -8.99 -8.79
N LEU A 40 0.57 -8.02 -8.25
CA LEU A 40 2.04 -8.00 -8.31
C LEU A 40 2.68 -8.96 -7.29
N GLY A 41 1.88 -9.66 -6.49
CA GLY A 41 2.31 -10.62 -5.48
C GLY A 41 3.06 -9.95 -4.31
N LEU A 42 2.73 -8.69 -4.01
CA LEU A 42 3.50 -7.89 -3.04
C LEU A 42 2.97 -7.95 -1.61
N LYS A 43 1.84 -8.61 -1.35
CA LYS A 43 1.35 -8.82 0.02
C LYS A 43 2.38 -9.54 0.88
N GLY A 44 2.69 -8.98 2.04
CA GLY A 44 3.72 -9.50 2.94
C GLY A 44 5.15 -9.19 2.53
N TYR A 45 5.38 -8.50 1.42
CA TYR A 45 6.73 -8.07 1.04
C TYR A 45 7.23 -7.00 2.01
N THR A 46 8.52 -7.09 2.37
CA THR A 46 9.14 -6.24 3.40
C THR A 46 10.41 -5.58 2.90
N ILE A 47 10.64 -4.35 3.35
CA ILE A 47 11.96 -3.70 3.36
C ILE A 47 12.17 -3.18 4.77
N GLY A 48 13.26 -3.61 5.44
CA GLY A 48 13.43 -3.40 6.87
C GLY A 48 12.20 -3.90 7.65
N ASP A 49 11.67 -3.06 8.53
CA ASP A 49 10.45 -3.34 9.30
C ASP A 49 9.16 -2.80 8.64
N ALA A 50 9.26 -2.16 7.46
CA ALA A 50 8.09 -1.76 6.66
C ALA A 50 7.58 -2.95 5.84
N MET A 51 6.26 -3.18 5.83
CA MET A 51 5.66 -4.31 5.13
C MET A 51 4.38 -3.93 4.39
N VAL A 52 4.18 -4.47 3.19
CA VAL A 52 2.86 -4.44 2.54
C VAL A 52 1.90 -5.35 3.31
N SER A 53 0.80 -4.80 3.81
CA SER A 53 -0.17 -5.54 4.61
C SER A 53 -0.70 -6.77 3.86
N GLN A 54 -0.68 -7.91 4.54
CA GLN A 54 -1.31 -9.14 4.07
C GLN A 54 -2.83 -8.98 3.89
N LYS A 55 -3.44 -8.12 4.69
CA LYS A 55 -4.89 -7.88 4.69
C LYS A 55 -5.31 -6.98 3.54
N HIS A 56 -4.58 -5.89 3.30
CA HIS A 56 -4.91 -4.92 2.25
C HIS A 56 -3.65 -4.40 1.56
N ALA A 57 -3.41 -4.77 0.30
CA ALA A 57 -2.14 -4.52 -0.36
C ALA A 57 -1.82 -3.02 -0.62
N ASN A 58 -2.82 -2.12 -0.58
CA ASN A 58 -2.57 -0.67 -0.61
C ASN A 58 -2.14 -0.06 0.74
N PHE A 59 -1.88 -0.88 1.76
CA PHE A 59 -1.44 -0.40 3.07
C PHE A 59 -0.03 -0.91 3.33
N ILE A 60 0.87 0.00 3.64
CA ILE A 60 2.15 -0.35 4.26
C ILE A 60 1.99 -0.21 5.77
N ILE A 61 2.34 -1.27 6.49
CA ILE A 61 2.31 -1.34 7.94
C ILE A 61 3.73 -1.29 8.50
N ASN A 62 3.85 -0.73 9.70
CA ASN A 62 5.07 -0.80 10.50
C ASN A 62 4.99 -2.04 11.40
N ARG A 63 5.98 -2.95 11.27
CA ARG A 63 6.07 -4.17 12.09
C ARG A 63 6.69 -3.96 13.47
N GLY A 64 7.18 -2.77 13.77
CA GLY A 64 7.76 -2.40 15.07
C GLY A 64 8.71 -1.21 14.94
N ASN A 65 9.80 -1.38 14.19
CA ASN A 65 10.88 -0.39 14.09
C ASN A 65 11.09 0.12 12.66
N ALA A 66 10.03 0.15 11.83
CA ALA A 66 10.14 0.65 10.47
C ALA A 66 10.59 2.10 10.48
N THR A 67 11.70 2.38 9.82
CA THR A 67 12.17 3.75 9.63
C THR A 67 11.42 4.42 8.49
N SER A 68 11.45 5.75 8.45
CA SER A 68 10.95 6.49 7.27
C SER A 68 11.66 6.06 5.99
N ASN A 69 12.95 5.72 6.07
CA ASN A 69 13.71 5.22 4.92
C ASN A 69 13.20 3.85 4.43
N ASP A 70 12.89 2.93 5.35
CA ASP A 70 12.28 1.63 4.99
C ASP A 70 10.95 1.82 4.25
N PHE A 71 10.13 2.73 4.76
CA PHE A 71 8.85 3.08 4.13
C PHE A 71 9.05 3.67 2.73
N LEU A 72 9.98 4.62 2.58
CA LEU A 72 10.30 5.26 1.30
C LEU A 72 10.78 4.24 0.26
N GLN A 73 11.74 3.40 0.64
CA GLN A 73 12.26 2.36 -0.25
C GLN A 73 11.19 1.37 -0.67
N LEU A 74 10.28 1.02 0.24
CA LEU A 74 9.18 0.11 -0.08
C LEU A 74 8.18 0.76 -1.04
N VAL A 75 7.86 2.04 -0.85
CA VAL A 75 7.02 2.80 -1.80
C VAL A 75 7.66 2.84 -3.19
N GLU A 76 8.92 3.26 -3.29
CA GLU A 76 9.64 3.35 -4.56
C GLU A 76 9.74 1.98 -5.25
N PHE A 77 9.90 0.91 -4.48
CA PHE A 77 9.92 -0.46 -5.01
C PHE A 77 8.57 -0.86 -5.62
N ILE A 78 7.46 -0.55 -4.94
CA ILE A 78 6.11 -0.84 -5.45
C ILE A 78 5.84 -0.05 -6.73
N GLU A 79 6.20 1.23 -6.77
CA GLU A 79 6.04 2.08 -7.96
C GLU A 79 6.81 1.53 -9.16
N LYS A 80 8.10 1.20 -8.96
CA LYS A 80 8.94 0.62 -10.02
C LYS A 80 8.38 -0.69 -10.53
N LYS A 81 7.88 -1.56 -9.63
CA LYS A 81 7.34 -2.86 -10.02
C LYS A 81 5.99 -2.73 -10.75
N ALA A 82 5.12 -1.82 -10.32
CA ALA A 82 3.87 -1.52 -11.01
C ALA A 82 4.12 -0.97 -12.42
N LEU A 83 5.06 -0.04 -12.55
CA LEU A 83 5.43 0.51 -13.86
C LEU A 83 6.06 -0.56 -14.75
N SER A 84 7.01 -1.34 -14.24
CA SER A 84 7.74 -2.32 -15.04
C SER A 84 6.88 -3.51 -15.49
N LEU A 85 5.95 -3.99 -14.65
CA LEU A 85 5.18 -5.21 -14.95
C LEU A 85 3.80 -4.93 -15.53
N LYS A 86 3.20 -3.79 -15.19
CA LYS A 86 1.83 -3.45 -15.60
C LYS A 86 1.77 -2.18 -16.44
N GLY A 87 2.87 -1.44 -16.61
CA GLY A 87 2.89 -0.18 -17.34
C GLY A 87 2.14 0.95 -16.62
N ILE A 88 1.82 0.79 -15.33
CA ILE A 88 1.01 1.73 -14.56
C ILE A 88 1.89 2.49 -13.58
N ALA A 89 1.90 3.81 -13.70
CA ALA A 89 2.51 4.70 -12.72
C ALA A 89 1.56 4.89 -11.53
N LEU A 90 1.87 4.27 -10.40
CA LEU A 90 1.18 4.54 -9.14
C LEU A 90 1.66 5.88 -8.57
N GLN A 91 0.73 6.68 -8.05
CA GLN A 91 1.05 7.93 -7.36
C GLN A 91 0.85 7.78 -5.85
N PRO A 92 1.84 8.11 -5.01
CA PRO A 92 1.68 8.10 -3.56
C PRO A 92 0.60 9.11 -3.15
N GLU A 93 -0.28 8.71 -2.23
CA GLU A 93 -1.28 9.60 -1.63
C GLU A 93 -0.72 10.30 -0.37
N ILE A 94 0.29 9.69 0.25
CA ILE A 94 0.87 10.15 1.51
C ILE A 94 1.83 11.31 1.24
N LEU A 95 1.65 12.41 1.98
CA LEU A 95 2.61 13.51 2.01
C LEU A 95 3.87 13.08 2.77
N MET A 96 5.00 13.00 2.05
CA MET A 96 6.29 12.71 2.63
C MET A 96 7.00 14.03 2.98
N LEU A 97 7.08 14.34 4.28
CA LEU A 97 7.88 15.46 4.78
C LEU A 97 9.33 15.00 4.90
N ARG A 98 10.25 15.67 4.20
CA ARG A 98 11.71 15.45 4.27
C ARG A 98 12.37 16.52 5.11
#